data_AF-A0A444YS17-F1
#
_entry.id   AF-A0A444YS17-F1
#
_cell.length_a   1.000
_cell.length_b   1.000
_cell.length_c   1.000
_cell.angle_alpha   90.00
_cell.angle_beta   90.00
_cell.angle_gamma   90.00
#
_symmetry.space_group_name_H-M   'P 1'
#
loop_
_entity.id
_entity.type
_entity.pdbx_description
1 polymer ?
#
loop_
_entity_poly.entity_id
_entity_poly.type
_entity_poly.pdbx_seq_one_letter_code
_entity_poly.pdbx_strand_id
1 'polypeptide(L)'
;MKKYCALPPLSKVNLGIYVQDSNTELSVLVDRSVGVSSLVDGQVELMLHRRLIHDDTRGVGEALNETVCIAGSCEGLTVKYIVPKSLCTNTCLMISGYFMSMRIQGKLYLKIDPIGEGAKWRRTVGQELYSPLLLAFTEQDGDNLSNFQSSTFSGIDSSYSFPNNTALLTLQELYSGKILLRLAHLYEIEEDKDYSAMASVELLKLFPNKKIRKVTEMSLSANQERAEMEKKRLAWKVEGSTKETKVVRGGPVDPEKLVVELAPMEIRTFFIEFASLQTVPEAENQAAT
;
A
#
# COMPACT_ATOMS: atom_id res chain seq x y z
N MET A 1 -16.93 27.30 -5.17
CA MET A 1 -17.24 26.47 -3.98
C MET A 1 -15.96 25.74 -3.61
N LYS A 2 -15.33 26.10 -2.50
CA LYS A 2 -14.15 25.40 -1.99
C LYS A 2 -14.64 24.09 -1.35
N LYS A 3 -14.27 22.94 -1.93
CA LYS A 3 -14.53 21.63 -1.31
C LYS A 3 -13.55 21.47 -0.14
N TYR A 4 -13.93 21.93 1.03
CA TYR A 4 -13.22 21.59 2.26
C TYR A 4 -13.79 20.28 2.77
N CYS A 5 -13.00 19.21 2.80
CA CYS A 5 -13.23 18.18 3.80
C CYS A 5 -12.92 18.85 5.14
N ALA A 6 -13.95 19.32 5.85
CA ALA A 6 -13.83 19.70 7.25
C ALA A 6 -13.42 18.44 8.03
N LEU A 7 -12.12 18.18 8.10
CA LEU A 7 -11.58 17.06 8.84
C LEU A 7 -11.75 17.37 10.34
N PRO A 8 -12.11 16.38 11.17
CA PRO A 8 -12.01 16.53 12.62
C PRO A 8 -10.58 16.94 13.01
N PRO A 9 -10.37 17.50 14.22
CA PRO A 9 -9.11 18.13 14.60
C PRO A 9 -7.87 17.24 14.50
N LEU A 10 -8.03 15.91 14.40
CA LEU A 10 -6.98 15.00 13.97
C LEU A 10 -7.60 13.79 13.25
N SER A 11 -7.14 13.51 12.02
CA SER A 11 -7.58 12.37 11.21
C SER A 11 -6.42 11.41 10.95
N LYS A 12 -6.71 10.10 10.88
CA LYS A 12 -5.72 9.09 10.50
C LYS A 12 -5.56 9.07 8.99
N VAL A 13 -4.32 9.16 8.52
CA VAL A 13 -3.95 9.07 7.11
C VAL A 13 -2.98 7.90 6.92
N ASN A 14 -3.21 7.08 5.88
CA ASN A 14 -2.33 5.97 5.51
C ASN A 14 -1.60 6.18 4.16
N LEU A 15 -2.12 7.07 3.31
CA LEU A 15 -1.55 7.36 2.00
C LEU A 15 -1.06 8.80 1.94
N GLY A 16 -1.95 9.76 2.17
CA GLY A 16 -1.62 11.17 2.16
C GLY A 16 -2.80 12.08 2.42
N ILE A 17 -2.50 13.37 2.53
CA ILE A 17 -3.45 14.48 2.61
C ILE A 17 -3.19 15.43 1.46
N TYR A 18 -4.22 16.15 1.02
CA TYR A 18 -4.06 17.24 0.08
C TYR A 18 -4.97 18.40 0.46
N VAL A 19 -4.56 19.61 0.10
CA VAL A 19 -5.36 20.84 0.18
C VAL A 19 -5.29 21.53 -1.17
N GLN A 20 -6.39 22.15 -1.57
CA GLN A 20 -6.49 22.80 -2.88
C GLN A 20 -7.12 24.19 -2.74
N ASP A 21 -6.69 25.12 -3.57
CA ASP A 21 -7.34 26.42 -3.77
C ASP A 21 -8.05 26.47 -5.14
N SER A 22 -8.13 27.63 -5.79
CA SER A 22 -8.75 27.75 -7.12
C SER A 22 -7.80 27.45 -8.27
N ASN A 23 -6.49 27.35 -8.02
CA ASN A 23 -5.46 27.27 -9.06
C ASN A 23 -4.49 26.09 -8.83
N THR A 24 -4.25 25.72 -7.57
CA THR A 24 -3.19 24.82 -7.13
C THR A 24 -3.67 23.81 -6.11
N GLU A 25 -2.98 22.68 -6.07
CA GLU A 25 -3.16 21.60 -5.11
C GLU A 25 -1.81 21.29 -4.45
N LEU A 26 -1.75 21.32 -3.12
CA LEU A 26 -0.63 20.81 -2.32
C LEU A 26 -0.98 19.42 -1.82
N SER A 27 -0.19 18.42 -2.21
CA SER A 27 -0.32 17.03 -1.77
C SER A 27 0.87 16.60 -0.92
N VAL A 28 0.60 15.86 0.15
CA VAL A 28 1.59 15.28 1.06
C VAL A 28 1.32 13.78 1.19
N LEU A 29 2.27 12.94 0.76
CA LEU A 29 2.25 11.49 0.95
C LEU A 29 3.11 11.08 2.14
N VAL A 30 2.69 10.02 2.82
CA VAL A 30 3.29 9.51 4.05
C VAL A 30 3.77 8.08 3.84
N ASP A 31 4.89 7.72 4.47
CA ASP A 31 5.43 6.35 4.43
C ASP A 31 4.79 5.40 5.45
N ARG A 32 3.93 5.93 6.33
CA ARG A 32 3.26 5.19 7.42
C ARG A 32 1.97 5.87 7.86
N SER A 33 1.19 5.18 8.68
CA SER A 33 0.02 5.76 9.34
C SER A 33 0.42 6.93 10.25
N VAL A 34 -0.15 8.11 10.01
CA VAL A 34 0.08 9.31 10.82
C VAL A 34 -1.22 10.05 11.11
N GLY A 35 -1.22 10.82 12.19
CA GLY A 35 -2.28 11.77 12.50
C GLY A 35 -2.03 13.08 11.77
N VAL A 36 -3.05 13.60 11.09
CA VAL A 36 -2.96 14.81 10.27
C VAL A 36 -4.14 15.73 10.53
N SER A 37 -3.93 17.03 10.44
CA SER A 37 -4.97 18.05 10.55
C SER A 37 -4.77 19.22 9.61
N SER A 38 -5.83 20.01 9.44
CA SER A 38 -5.85 21.30 8.77
C SER A 38 -6.72 22.23 9.61
N LEU A 39 -6.09 22.87 10.60
CA LEU A 39 -6.79 23.72 11.58
C LEU A 39 -7.14 25.10 11.04
N VAL A 40 -6.36 25.58 10.05
CA VAL A 40 -6.52 26.87 9.38
C VAL A 40 -6.45 26.66 7.88
N ASP A 41 -7.22 27.45 7.13
CA ASP A 41 -7.20 27.47 5.67
C ASP A 41 -5.78 27.58 5.12
N GLY A 42 -5.40 26.65 4.24
CA GLY A 42 -4.07 26.60 3.61
C GLY A 42 -2.98 25.98 4.49
N GLN A 43 -3.30 25.51 5.68
CA GLN A 43 -2.36 24.82 6.58
C GLN A 43 -2.58 23.30 6.53
N VAL A 44 -1.47 22.56 6.57
CA VAL A 44 -1.46 21.11 6.81
C VAL A 44 -0.45 20.83 7.92
N GLU A 45 -0.86 20.08 8.94
CA GLU A 45 0.01 19.67 10.05
C GLU A 45 -0.01 18.15 10.23
N LEU A 46 1.17 17.57 10.50
CA LEU A 46 1.36 16.14 10.68
C LEU A 46 2.02 15.88 12.03
N MET A 47 1.43 14.98 12.81
CA MET A 47 2.00 14.53 14.07
C MET A 47 2.99 13.39 13.80
N LEU A 48 4.28 13.72 13.80
CA LEU A 48 5.34 12.77 13.41
C LEU A 48 5.75 11.80 14.51
N HIS A 49 5.71 12.25 15.77
CA HIS A 49 6.10 11.45 16.93
C HIS A 49 5.43 12.01 18.18
N ARG A 50 5.16 11.13 19.17
CA ARG A 50 4.54 11.49 20.44
C ARG A 50 5.30 10.82 21.57
N ARG A 51 5.39 11.53 22.69
CA ARG A 51 5.92 11.00 23.93
C ARG A 51 5.14 11.58 25.10
N LEU A 52 4.66 10.73 25.99
CA LEU A 52 3.86 11.08 27.16
C LEU A 52 4.55 10.54 28.41
N ILE A 53 4.48 11.30 29.50
CA ILE A 53 5.01 10.91 30.82
C ILE A 53 3.94 10.31 31.73
N HIS A 54 2.69 10.31 31.29
CA HIS A 54 1.54 9.78 32.01
C HIS A 54 0.73 8.85 31.11
N ASP A 55 0.19 7.79 31.71
CA ASP A 55 -0.82 6.91 31.10
C ASP A 55 -2.14 7.67 30.92
N ASP A 56 -2.88 7.34 29.87
CA ASP A 56 -4.18 7.97 29.58
C ASP A 56 -5.36 7.27 30.27
N THR A 57 -5.07 6.23 31.06
CA THR A 57 -6.03 5.54 31.92
C THR A 57 -7.10 4.79 31.13
N ARG A 58 -6.78 4.37 29.89
CA ARG A 58 -7.65 3.59 28.98
C ARG A 58 -7.36 2.09 28.95
N GLY A 59 -6.51 1.59 29.85
CA GLY A 59 -6.36 0.16 30.12
C GLY A 59 -4.99 -0.43 29.78
N VAL A 60 -4.08 0.34 29.17
CA VAL A 60 -2.70 -0.10 28.91
C VAL A 60 -1.88 -0.06 30.20
N GLY A 61 -2.06 0.97 31.04
CA GLY A 61 -1.39 1.06 32.34
C GLY A 61 0.06 1.52 32.27
N GLU A 62 0.49 2.07 31.14
CA GLU A 62 1.84 2.55 30.88
C GLU A 62 1.80 3.82 30.05
N ALA A 63 2.69 4.78 30.34
CA ALA A 63 2.81 5.99 29.53
C ALA A 63 3.48 5.69 28.18
N LEU A 64 3.09 6.41 27.12
CA LEU A 64 3.73 6.33 25.79
C LEU A 64 5.15 6.95 25.84
N ASN A 65 6.12 6.21 26.36
CA ASN A 65 7.46 6.71 26.71
C ASN A 65 8.57 5.78 26.21
N GLU A 66 8.56 5.46 24.91
CA GLU A 66 9.50 4.51 24.30
C GLU A 66 10.96 5.00 24.36
N THR A 67 11.85 4.15 24.86
CA THR A 67 13.29 4.38 25.01
C THR A 67 14.10 3.27 24.35
N VAL A 68 15.33 3.59 23.94
CA VAL A 68 16.28 2.61 23.39
C VAL A 68 17.44 2.46 24.37
N CYS A 69 17.78 1.22 24.73
CA CYS A 69 18.80 0.92 25.73
C CYS A 69 19.94 0.12 25.10
N ILE A 70 21.18 0.40 25.50
CA ILE A 70 22.38 -0.33 25.07
C ILE A 70 23.04 -0.95 26.31
N ALA A 71 23.32 -2.25 26.26
CA ALA A 71 23.97 -3.00 27.35
C ALA A 71 23.30 -2.86 28.73
N GLY A 72 21.96 -2.80 28.77
CA GLY A 72 21.18 -2.68 30.01
C GLY A 72 21.11 -1.25 30.58
N SER A 73 21.78 -0.28 29.96
CA SER A 73 21.67 1.13 30.30
C SER A 73 20.87 1.88 29.24
N CYS A 74 19.81 2.56 29.68
CA CYS A 74 18.94 3.37 28.82
C CYS A 74 19.41 4.84 28.74
N GLU A 75 20.72 5.04 28.78
CA GLU A 75 21.37 6.35 28.91
C GLU A 75 21.96 6.82 27.55
N GLY A 76 21.41 7.90 26.98
CA GLY A 76 21.79 8.55 25.69
C GLY A 76 23.11 9.34 25.62
N LEU A 77 23.18 10.46 24.86
CA LEU A 77 24.41 11.23 24.53
C LEU A 77 24.41 12.64 25.17
N THR A 78 25.49 13.07 25.85
CA THR A 78 25.58 14.34 26.62
C THR A 78 25.97 15.52 25.75
N VAL A 79 25.22 16.62 25.82
CA VAL A 79 25.75 17.95 25.50
C VAL A 79 26.44 18.48 26.75
N LYS A 80 27.77 18.55 26.72
CA LYS A 80 28.61 19.00 27.82
C LYS A 80 28.57 20.52 27.90
N TYR A 81 27.63 21.09 28.66
CA TYR A 81 27.74 22.49 29.05
C TYR A 81 28.82 22.61 30.13
N ILE A 82 29.97 23.19 29.75
CA ILE A 82 31.00 23.57 30.71
C ILE A 82 30.49 24.81 31.43
N VAL A 83 29.93 24.63 32.63
CA VAL A 83 29.68 25.75 33.53
C VAL A 83 31.03 26.11 34.18
N PRO A 84 31.53 27.36 34.06
CA PRO A 84 32.78 27.75 34.67
C PRO A 84 32.72 27.56 36.20
N LYS A 85 33.79 26.97 36.76
CA LYS A 85 33.93 26.61 38.19
C LYS A 85 33.69 27.76 39.19
N SER A 86 33.64 29.02 38.73
CA SER A 86 33.47 30.19 39.58
C SER A 86 32.06 30.38 40.15
N LEU A 87 31.06 29.60 39.69
CA LEU A 87 29.66 29.75 40.13
C LEU A 87 29.12 28.65 41.06
N CYS A 88 29.90 27.64 41.47
CA CYS A 88 29.38 26.55 42.31
C CYS A 88 30.19 26.38 43.61
N THR A 89 29.74 27.01 44.69
CA THR A 89 30.22 26.76 46.07
C THR A 89 29.33 25.71 46.73
N ASN A 90 29.90 24.51 46.88
CA ASN A 90 29.43 23.33 47.60
C ASN A 90 28.15 22.64 47.05
N THR A 91 28.39 21.42 46.55
CA THR A 91 27.43 20.43 46.00
C THR A 91 26.71 20.83 44.71
N CYS A 92 27.48 21.16 43.66
CA CYS A 92 27.01 20.98 42.28
C CYS A 92 26.93 19.47 42.00
N LEU A 93 25.79 18.83 42.28
CA LEU A 93 25.53 17.47 41.81
C LEU A 93 25.34 17.54 40.29
N MET A 94 26.37 17.16 39.54
CA MET A 94 26.27 17.00 38.08
C MET A 94 25.37 15.80 37.81
N ILE A 95 24.05 16.02 37.75
CA ILE A 95 23.11 14.99 37.28
C ILE A 95 23.27 14.89 35.77
N SER A 96 24.26 14.10 35.34
CA SER A 96 24.42 13.69 33.95
C SER A 96 23.50 12.49 33.69
N GLY A 97 22.20 12.73 33.69
CA GLY A 97 21.21 11.74 33.26
C GLY A 97 21.11 11.80 31.75
N TYR A 98 21.57 10.77 31.06
CA TYR A 98 21.36 10.68 29.63
C TYR A 98 19.98 10.06 29.36
N PHE A 99 19.15 10.65 28.50
CA PHE A 99 17.85 10.07 28.15
C PHE A 99 17.84 9.72 26.67
N MET A 100 17.93 8.43 26.32
CA MET A 100 17.83 7.99 24.92
C MET A 100 16.36 7.68 24.58
N SER A 101 15.64 8.71 24.12
CA SER A 101 14.30 8.54 23.56
C SER A 101 14.37 7.76 22.25
N MET A 102 13.34 6.97 21.94
CA MET A 102 13.22 6.34 20.63
C MET A 102 13.33 7.39 19.52
N ARG A 103 14.10 7.07 18.49
CA ARG A 103 14.24 7.88 17.28
C ARG A 103 13.58 7.14 16.13
N ILE A 104 12.66 7.81 15.47
CA ILE A 104 11.99 7.30 14.28
C ILE A 104 12.52 8.09 13.10
N GLN A 105 12.92 7.38 12.05
CA GLN A 105 13.21 7.97 10.75
C GLN A 105 12.11 7.57 9.77
N GLY A 106 11.62 8.54 9.00
CA GLY A 106 10.62 8.35 7.97
C GLY A 106 10.77 9.38 6.86
N LYS A 107 10.00 9.19 5.78
CA LYS A 107 10.00 10.07 4.62
C LYS A 107 8.61 10.68 4.41
N LEU A 108 8.60 11.96 4.06
CA LEU A 108 7.42 12.69 3.62
C LEU A 108 7.68 13.17 2.21
N TYR A 109 6.68 13.06 1.35
CA TYR A 109 6.78 13.46 -0.04
C TYR A 109 5.77 14.58 -0.27
N LEU A 110 6.25 15.73 -0.72
CA LEU A 110 5.42 16.91 -0.94
C LEU A 110 5.48 17.28 -2.41
N LYS A 111 4.34 17.63 -2.99
CA LYS A 111 4.24 18.16 -4.35
C LYS A 111 3.15 19.19 -4.46
N ILE A 112 3.42 20.23 -5.24
CA ILE A 112 2.45 21.24 -5.63
C ILE A 112 2.16 21.04 -7.11
N ASP A 113 0.89 20.82 -7.44
CA ASP A 113 0.40 20.58 -8.78
C ASP A 113 -0.68 21.60 -9.16
N PRO A 114 -0.87 21.90 -10.46
CA PRO A 114 -2.09 22.55 -10.94
C PRO A 114 -3.32 21.70 -10.62
N ILE A 115 -4.49 22.34 -10.51
CA ILE A 115 -5.76 21.62 -10.29
C ILE A 115 -6.00 20.57 -11.38
N GLY A 116 -6.33 19.36 -10.92
CA GLY A 116 -6.64 18.21 -11.77
C GLY A 116 -5.46 17.27 -12.05
N GLU A 117 -4.22 17.67 -11.74
CA GLU A 117 -3.02 16.85 -11.98
C GLU A 117 -2.50 16.14 -10.71
N GLY A 118 -2.88 16.62 -9.53
CA GLY A 118 -2.38 16.10 -8.26
C GLY A 118 -2.82 14.65 -7.96
N ALA A 119 -4.02 14.27 -8.42
CA ALA A 119 -4.55 12.91 -8.25
C ALA A 119 -3.63 11.85 -8.87
N LYS A 120 -3.20 12.08 -10.11
CA LYS A 120 -2.29 11.18 -10.84
C LYS A 120 -1.00 10.94 -10.06
N TRP A 121 -0.38 12.01 -9.55
CA TRP A 121 0.82 11.88 -8.74
C TRP A 121 0.57 11.11 -7.44
N ARG A 122 -0.52 11.44 -6.71
CA ARG A 122 -0.88 10.77 -5.46
C ARG A 122 -1.09 9.27 -5.62
N ARG A 123 -1.78 8.84 -6.69
CA ARG A 123 -2.05 7.42 -6.96
C ARG A 123 -0.81 6.67 -7.44
N THR A 124 -0.07 7.22 -8.40
CA THR A 124 1.14 6.56 -8.94
C THR A 124 2.24 6.47 -7.90
N VAL A 125 2.65 7.60 -7.30
CA VAL A 125 3.72 7.60 -6.29
C VAL A 125 3.27 6.89 -5.02
N GLY A 126 1.98 7.00 -4.65
CA GLY A 126 1.41 6.23 -3.56
C GLY A 126 1.63 4.72 -3.69
N GLN A 127 1.43 4.19 -4.90
CA GLN A 127 1.65 2.76 -5.18
C GLN A 127 3.14 2.39 -5.19
N GLU A 128 4.00 3.24 -5.73
CA GLU A 128 5.46 3.05 -5.70
C GLU A 128 6.01 3.04 -4.26
N LEU A 129 5.48 3.89 -3.39
CA LEU A 129 5.84 3.92 -1.97
C LEU A 129 5.38 2.66 -1.23
N TYR A 130 4.21 2.13 -1.60
CA TYR A 130 3.69 0.89 -1.01
C TYR A 130 4.47 -0.35 -1.48
N SER A 131 4.97 -0.35 -2.72
CA SER A 131 5.68 -1.48 -3.33
C SER A 131 7.02 -1.05 -3.93
N PRO A 132 8.05 -0.78 -3.09
CA PRO A 132 9.37 -0.39 -3.55
C PRO A 132 10.09 -1.56 -4.23
N LEU A 133 11.12 -1.23 -5.02
CA LEU A 133 12.01 -2.24 -5.61
C LEU A 133 12.73 -3.04 -4.53
N LEU A 134 12.76 -4.36 -4.69
CA LEU A 134 13.50 -5.27 -3.81
C LEU A 134 14.92 -5.44 -4.33
N LEU A 135 15.90 -5.11 -3.49
CA LEU A 135 17.31 -5.30 -3.78
C LEU A 135 17.79 -6.62 -3.18
N ALA A 136 18.44 -7.45 -3.98
CA ALA A 136 19.08 -8.68 -3.54
C ALA A 136 20.59 -8.57 -3.77
N PHE A 137 21.37 -8.99 -2.78
CA PHE A 137 22.83 -8.97 -2.83
C PHE A 137 23.36 -10.39 -2.67
N THR A 138 24.39 -10.73 -3.43
CA THR A 138 25.11 -12.00 -3.32
C THR A 138 26.59 -11.69 -3.24
N GLU A 139 27.30 -12.37 -2.35
CA GLU A 139 28.75 -12.26 -2.22
C GLU A 139 29.40 -13.29 -3.14
N GLN A 140 30.47 -12.88 -3.82
CA GLN A 140 31.16 -13.71 -4.78
C GLN A 140 32.67 -13.62 -4.58
N ASP A 141 33.28 -14.77 -4.29
CA ASP A 141 34.73 -14.90 -4.14
C ASP A 141 35.37 -15.37 -5.46
N GLY A 142 36.28 -14.55 -5.99
CA GLY A 142 37.11 -14.87 -7.17
C GLY A 142 36.50 -14.55 -8.55
N ASP A 143 37.29 -14.76 -9.61
CA ASP A 143 36.97 -14.43 -11.01
C ASP A 143 35.93 -15.37 -11.68
N ASN A 144 35.41 -16.36 -10.96
CA ASN A 144 34.42 -17.28 -11.51
C ASN A 144 33.04 -16.62 -11.49
N LEU A 145 32.76 -15.80 -12.52
CA LEU A 145 31.45 -15.20 -12.78
C LEU A 145 30.36 -16.28 -12.66
N SER A 146 29.53 -16.20 -11.61
CA SER A 146 28.31 -16.99 -11.56
C SER A 146 27.50 -16.63 -12.79
N ASN A 147 27.31 -17.59 -13.68
CA ASN A 147 26.59 -17.40 -14.94
C ASN A 147 25.10 -17.17 -14.63
N PHE A 148 24.74 -15.97 -14.20
CA PHE A 148 23.36 -15.51 -14.19
C PHE A 148 22.94 -15.35 -15.66
N GLN A 149 22.45 -16.44 -16.26
CA GLN A 149 22.06 -16.52 -17.67
C GLN A 149 20.91 -15.57 -18.05
N SER A 150 20.31 -14.86 -17.11
CA SER A 150 19.24 -13.90 -17.38
C SER A 150 19.43 -12.65 -16.54
N SER A 151 19.80 -11.54 -17.20
CA SER A 151 19.92 -10.22 -16.59
C SER A 151 18.56 -9.53 -16.39
N THR A 152 17.48 -10.06 -16.97
CA THR A 152 16.12 -9.50 -16.87
C THR A 152 15.09 -10.62 -17.01
N PHE A 153 14.05 -10.58 -16.18
CA PHE A 153 12.92 -11.49 -16.24
C PHE A 153 11.62 -10.67 -16.16
N SER A 154 10.63 -11.00 -17.01
CA SER A 154 9.27 -10.50 -16.92
C SER A 154 8.31 -11.69 -16.84
N GLY A 155 7.41 -11.66 -15.87
CA GLY A 155 6.35 -12.67 -15.74
C GLY A 155 5.16 -12.43 -16.68
N ILE A 156 5.07 -11.23 -17.28
CA ILE A 156 4.00 -10.81 -18.20
C ILE A 156 4.53 -10.74 -19.64
N ASP A 157 3.62 -10.74 -20.61
CA ASP A 157 3.97 -10.60 -22.03
C ASP A 157 4.75 -9.30 -22.28
N SER A 158 5.83 -9.36 -23.07
CA SER A 158 6.72 -8.22 -23.32
C SER A 158 6.05 -7.08 -24.09
N SER A 159 4.96 -7.35 -24.81
CA SER A 159 4.16 -6.35 -25.51
C SER A 159 3.06 -5.72 -24.64
N TYR A 160 2.87 -6.23 -23.42
CA TYR A 160 1.79 -5.80 -22.54
C TYR A 160 2.30 -4.93 -21.41
N SER A 161 1.68 -3.76 -21.26
CA SER A 161 1.86 -2.91 -20.08
C SER A 161 0.58 -2.92 -19.26
N PHE A 162 0.74 -3.05 -17.95
CA PHE A 162 -0.37 -3.00 -17.02
C PHE A 162 -0.99 -1.59 -17.01
N PRO A 163 -2.33 -1.43 -17.01
CA PRO A 163 -2.95 -0.11 -17.07
C PRO A 163 -2.57 0.76 -15.85
N ASN A 164 -2.17 2.01 -16.10
CA ASN A 164 -1.70 2.95 -15.06
C ASN A 164 -2.75 3.32 -14.01
N ASN A 165 -4.03 3.09 -14.29
CA ASN A 165 -5.15 3.31 -13.35
C ASN A 165 -5.52 2.07 -12.53
N THR A 166 -4.74 0.98 -12.66
CA THR A 166 -4.98 -0.27 -11.94
C THR A 166 -3.74 -0.70 -11.16
N ALA A 167 -3.93 -1.49 -10.10
CA ALA A 167 -2.86 -2.16 -9.37
C ALA A 167 -3.19 -3.64 -9.12
N LEU A 168 -2.14 -4.46 -9.17
CA LEU A 168 -2.15 -5.84 -8.71
C LEU A 168 -1.92 -5.85 -7.19
N LEU A 169 -2.98 -6.07 -6.40
CA LEU A 169 -2.91 -6.05 -4.94
C LEU A 169 -2.52 -7.41 -4.33
N THR A 170 -2.90 -8.50 -4.99
CA THR A 170 -2.59 -9.85 -4.49
C THR A 170 -2.37 -10.77 -5.67
N LEU A 171 -1.25 -11.48 -5.63
CA LEU A 171 -0.98 -12.65 -6.45
C LEU A 171 -0.41 -13.73 -5.53
N GLN A 172 -1.20 -14.75 -5.23
CA GLN A 172 -0.84 -15.77 -4.25
C GLN A 172 -1.28 -17.15 -4.72
N GLU A 173 -0.36 -18.12 -4.68
CA GLU A 173 -0.69 -19.53 -4.87
C GLU A 173 -1.25 -20.13 -3.56
N LEU A 174 -2.36 -20.85 -3.68
CA LEU A 174 -3.03 -21.54 -2.58
C LEU A 174 -2.63 -23.03 -2.58
N TYR A 175 -2.74 -23.69 -1.44
CA TYR A 175 -2.46 -25.14 -1.30
C TYR A 175 -3.21 -26.04 -2.28
N SER A 176 -4.37 -25.59 -2.77
CA SER A 176 -5.17 -26.29 -3.78
C SER A 176 -4.61 -26.22 -5.21
N GLY A 177 -3.49 -25.51 -5.43
CA GLY A 177 -2.94 -25.21 -6.75
C GLY A 177 -3.68 -24.09 -7.50
N LYS A 178 -4.67 -23.45 -6.85
CA LYS A 178 -5.37 -22.27 -7.37
C LYS A 178 -4.58 -21.01 -7.06
N ILE A 179 -4.70 -20.00 -7.91
CA ILE A 179 -4.13 -18.68 -7.67
C ILE A 179 -5.22 -17.70 -7.24
N LEU A 180 -4.98 -17.01 -6.14
CA LEU A 180 -5.74 -15.85 -5.69
C LEU A 180 -5.18 -14.58 -6.35
N LEU A 181 -6.00 -13.94 -7.17
CA LEU A 181 -5.70 -12.69 -7.85
C LEU A 181 -6.61 -11.58 -7.33
N ARG A 182 -6.06 -10.43 -6.93
CA ARG A 182 -6.82 -9.21 -6.63
C ARG A 182 -6.33 -8.05 -7.46
N LEU A 183 -7.24 -7.44 -8.19
CA LEU A 183 -6.99 -6.25 -9.00
C LEU A 183 -7.83 -5.10 -8.46
N ALA A 184 -7.24 -3.91 -8.42
CA ALA A 184 -7.90 -2.71 -7.92
C ALA A 184 -7.79 -1.57 -8.92
N HIS A 185 -8.87 -0.81 -9.08
CA HIS A 185 -8.84 0.50 -9.71
C HIS A 185 -8.40 1.56 -8.70
N LEU A 186 -7.36 2.33 -9.03
CA LEU A 186 -6.72 3.24 -8.09
C LEU A 186 -7.45 4.58 -7.94
N TYR A 187 -8.23 4.99 -8.93
CA TYR A 187 -8.86 6.31 -8.99
C TYR A 187 -10.35 6.27 -8.66
N GLU A 188 -10.84 7.36 -8.06
CA GLU A 188 -12.26 7.64 -7.84
C GLU A 188 -12.93 8.19 -9.11
N ILE A 189 -14.26 8.26 -9.09
CA ILE A 189 -15.03 8.86 -10.18
C ILE A 189 -14.69 10.35 -10.24
N GLU A 190 -14.35 10.85 -11.44
CA GLU A 190 -13.99 12.25 -11.70
C GLU A 190 -12.76 12.78 -10.91
N GLU A 191 -11.89 11.89 -10.43
CA GLU A 191 -10.64 12.28 -9.75
C GLU A 191 -9.59 12.77 -10.76
N ASP A 192 -9.50 12.11 -11.92
CA ASP A 192 -8.59 12.41 -13.01
C ASP A 192 -9.33 12.27 -14.35
N LYS A 193 -8.97 13.09 -15.36
CA LYS A 193 -9.68 13.11 -16.64
C LYS A 193 -9.49 11.83 -17.46
N ASP A 194 -8.29 11.26 -17.39
CA ASP A 194 -7.89 10.14 -18.25
C ASP A 194 -7.98 8.82 -17.47
N TYR A 195 -7.60 8.83 -16.19
CA TYR A 195 -7.46 7.62 -15.39
C TYR A 195 -8.68 7.23 -14.56
N SER A 196 -9.66 8.11 -14.38
CA SER A 196 -10.95 7.78 -13.75
C SER A 196 -11.94 7.07 -14.68
N ALA A 197 -11.49 6.59 -15.84
CA ALA A 197 -12.29 5.80 -16.77
C ALA A 197 -12.23 4.29 -16.46
N MET A 198 -13.11 3.49 -17.08
CA MET A 198 -13.09 2.04 -16.93
C MET A 198 -11.77 1.45 -17.43
N ALA A 199 -11.14 0.60 -16.61
CA ALA A 199 -9.90 -0.09 -16.96
C ALA A 199 -10.17 -1.52 -17.40
N SER A 200 -9.32 -2.04 -18.28
CA SER A 200 -9.38 -3.42 -18.75
C SER A 200 -8.03 -4.11 -18.56
N VAL A 201 -8.04 -5.28 -17.91
CA VAL A 201 -6.85 -6.11 -17.66
C VAL A 201 -6.99 -7.44 -18.39
N GLU A 202 -6.05 -7.74 -19.28
CA GLU A 202 -6.04 -8.97 -20.08
C GLU A 202 -5.31 -10.10 -19.35
N LEU A 203 -6.04 -11.11 -18.84
CA LEU A 203 -5.44 -12.19 -18.04
C LEU A 203 -4.52 -13.11 -18.87
N LEU A 204 -4.79 -13.26 -20.17
CA LEU A 204 -3.95 -14.04 -21.08
C LEU A 204 -2.55 -13.44 -21.24
N LYS A 205 -2.47 -12.11 -21.32
CA LYS A 205 -1.18 -11.38 -21.40
C LYS A 205 -0.47 -11.28 -20.05
N LEU A 206 -1.23 -11.34 -18.95
CA LEU A 206 -0.68 -11.38 -17.59
C LEU A 206 0.00 -12.72 -17.29
N PHE A 207 -0.46 -13.82 -17.91
CA PHE A 207 0.09 -15.16 -17.72
C PHE A 207 0.42 -15.85 -19.06
N PRO A 208 1.37 -15.33 -19.87
CA PRO A 208 1.60 -15.78 -21.24
C PRO A 208 2.02 -17.25 -21.32
N ASN A 209 2.75 -17.75 -20.31
CA ASN A 209 3.30 -19.10 -20.28
C ASN A 209 2.37 -20.13 -19.60
N LYS A 210 1.13 -19.76 -19.25
CA LYS A 210 0.20 -20.62 -18.52
C LYS A 210 -1.17 -20.63 -19.20
N LYS A 211 -1.71 -21.83 -19.46
CA LYS A 211 -3.06 -21.98 -19.99
C LYS A 211 -4.08 -21.88 -18.86
N ILE A 212 -4.92 -20.84 -18.88
CA ILE A 212 -6.00 -20.65 -17.92
C ILE A 212 -7.13 -21.65 -18.24
N ARG A 213 -7.53 -22.46 -17.25
CA ARG A 213 -8.64 -23.42 -17.35
C ARG A 213 -9.95 -22.80 -16.89
N LYS A 214 -9.94 -22.12 -15.75
CA LYS A 214 -11.13 -21.54 -15.14
C LYS A 214 -10.76 -20.26 -14.39
N VAL A 215 -11.60 -19.24 -14.53
CA VAL A 215 -11.57 -18.03 -13.73
C VAL A 215 -12.91 -17.95 -12.98
N THR A 216 -12.85 -17.87 -11.66
CA THR A 216 -14.04 -17.75 -10.80
C THR A 216 -13.95 -16.47 -10.01
N GLU A 217 -14.94 -15.60 -10.13
CA GLU A 217 -14.99 -14.36 -9.36
C GLU A 217 -15.54 -14.61 -7.95
N MET A 218 -14.79 -14.14 -6.96
CA MET A 218 -15.06 -14.37 -5.55
C MET A 218 -15.36 -13.05 -4.82
N SER A 219 -15.88 -13.15 -3.61
CA SER A 219 -15.92 -12.07 -2.62
C SER A 219 -14.51 -11.58 -2.26
N LEU A 220 -14.41 -10.42 -1.59
CA LEU A 220 -13.13 -9.80 -1.24
C LEU A 220 -12.22 -10.71 -0.39
N SER A 221 -12.81 -11.43 0.57
CA SER A 221 -12.15 -12.43 1.41
C SER A 221 -11.97 -13.79 0.75
N ALA A 222 -12.44 -13.96 -0.49
CA ALA A 222 -12.36 -15.18 -1.28
C ALA A 222 -13.05 -16.42 -0.67
N ASN A 223 -14.10 -16.23 0.13
CA ASN A 223 -14.80 -17.34 0.81
C ASN A 223 -16.15 -17.73 0.16
N GLN A 224 -16.69 -16.88 -0.72
CA GLN A 224 -17.98 -17.06 -1.40
C GLN A 224 -17.88 -16.58 -2.85
N GLU A 225 -18.56 -17.23 -3.79
CA GLU A 225 -18.66 -16.79 -5.18
C GLU A 225 -19.46 -15.47 -5.28
N ARG A 226 -19.02 -14.54 -6.13
CA ARG A 226 -19.66 -13.21 -6.26
C ARG A 226 -21.12 -13.34 -6.71
N ALA A 227 -21.41 -14.24 -7.65
CA ALA A 227 -22.76 -14.45 -8.17
C ALA A 227 -23.75 -14.94 -7.11
N GLU A 228 -23.30 -15.73 -6.14
CA GLU A 228 -24.13 -16.20 -5.02
C GLU A 228 -24.34 -15.11 -3.97
N MET A 229 -23.31 -14.32 -3.69
CA MET A 229 -23.36 -13.21 -2.74
C MET A 229 -24.33 -12.12 -3.20
N GLU A 230 -24.29 -11.73 -4.48
CA GLU A 230 -25.18 -10.69 -5.02
C GLU A 230 -26.66 -11.10 -4.95
N LYS A 231 -26.98 -12.40 -5.09
CA LYS A 231 -28.35 -12.92 -4.92
C LYS A 231 -28.87 -12.80 -3.48
N LYS A 232 -27.96 -12.81 -2.49
CA LYS A 232 -28.29 -12.74 -1.05
C LYS A 232 -28.25 -11.31 -0.52
N ARG A 233 -28.01 -10.31 -1.38
CA ARG A 233 -27.88 -8.92 -0.95
C ARG A 233 -29.23 -8.39 -0.47
N LEU A 234 -29.24 -7.86 0.76
CA LEU A 234 -30.44 -7.26 1.36
C LEU A 234 -30.79 -5.94 0.64
N ALA A 235 -32.06 -5.81 0.26
CA ALA A 235 -32.62 -4.58 -0.31
C ALA A 235 -33.12 -3.68 0.83
N TRP A 236 -32.36 -2.63 1.14
CA TRP A 236 -32.73 -1.66 2.17
C TRP A 236 -33.47 -0.47 1.55
N LYS A 237 -34.57 -0.06 2.17
CA LYS A 237 -35.21 1.21 1.87
C LYS A 237 -34.49 2.30 2.64
N VAL A 238 -33.65 3.06 1.95
CA VAL A 238 -32.91 4.19 2.54
C VAL A 238 -33.70 5.47 2.35
N GLU A 239 -33.88 6.21 3.44
CA GLU A 239 -34.55 7.51 3.43
C GLU A 239 -33.80 8.50 2.51
N GLY A 240 -34.55 9.22 1.67
CA GLY A 240 -33.96 10.17 0.71
C GLY A 240 -33.43 9.56 -0.60
N SER A 241 -33.64 8.26 -0.87
CA SER A 241 -33.23 7.64 -2.14
C SER A 241 -34.12 8.04 -3.32
N THR A 242 -33.91 9.23 -3.88
CA THR A 242 -34.52 9.66 -5.14
C THR A 242 -33.74 9.11 -6.33
N LYS A 243 -34.13 7.92 -6.80
CA LYS A 243 -33.57 7.14 -7.93
C LYS A 243 -32.16 6.59 -7.68
N GLU A 244 -32.03 5.27 -7.71
CA GLU A 244 -30.75 4.56 -7.71
C GLU A 244 -29.88 5.09 -8.85
N THR A 245 -28.81 5.82 -8.53
CA THR A 245 -27.71 5.98 -9.46
C THR A 245 -27.17 4.58 -9.74
N LYS A 246 -27.31 4.11 -10.98
CA LYS A 246 -26.69 2.84 -11.40
C LYS A 246 -25.18 3.00 -11.23
N VAL A 247 -24.65 2.45 -10.15
CA VAL A 247 -23.20 2.36 -9.94
C VAL A 247 -22.64 1.54 -11.10
N VAL A 248 -21.87 2.19 -11.96
CA VAL A 248 -21.17 1.51 -13.06
C VAL A 248 -20.16 0.56 -12.43
N ARG A 249 -20.25 -0.73 -12.77
CA ARG A 249 -19.33 -1.77 -12.33
C ARG A 249 -18.79 -2.50 -13.55
N GLY A 250 -17.61 -3.11 -13.42
CA GLY A 250 -17.06 -3.96 -14.46
C GLY A 250 -17.99 -5.13 -14.81
N GLY A 251 -18.02 -5.51 -16.08
CA GLY A 251 -18.81 -6.63 -16.55
C GLY A 251 -18.34 -8.00 -16.02
N PRO A 252 -19.16 -9.05 -16.19
CA PRO A 252 -18.71 -10.42 -15.98
C PRO A 252 -17.52 -10.73 -16.91
N VAL A 253 -16.59 -11.56 -16.43
CA VAL A 253 -15.42 -11.95 -17.22
C VAL A 253 -15.86 -12.90 -18.34
N ASP A 254 -15.59 -12.52 -19.59
CA ASP A 254 -15.84 -13.37 -20.76
C ASP A 254 -14.90 -14.60 -20.73
N PRO A 255 -15.42 -15.84 -20.80
CA PRO A 255 -14.61 -17.06 -20.77
C PRO A 255 -13.60 -17.20 -21.92
N GLU A 256 -13.86 -16.58 -23.07
CA GLU A 256 -12.99 -16.68 -24.25
C GLU A 256 -11.92 -15.59 -24.27
N LYS A 257 -12.33 -14.34 -23.96
CA LYS A 257 -11.41 -13.19 -23.98
C LYS A 257 -10.59 -13.07 -22.70
N LEU A 258 -11.11 -13.55 -21.57
CA LEU A 258 -10.49 -13.46 -20.23
C LEU A 258 -10.00 -12.05 -19.88
N VAL A 259 -10.84 -11.05 -20.19
CA VAL A 259 -10.59 -9.65 -19.87
C VAL A 259 -11.38 -9.26 -18.63
N VAL A 260 -10.70 -8.65 -17.67
CA VAL A 260 -11.30 -8.12 -16.44
C VAL A 260 -11.49 -6.63 -16.58
N GLU A 261 -12.73 -6.18 -16.52
CA GLU A 261 -13.07 -4.75 -16.43
C GLU A 261 -13.14 -4.30 -14.97
N LEU A 262 -12.60 -3.12 -14.68
CA LEU A 262 -12.61 -2.49 -13.37
C LEU A 262 -13.18 -1.08 -13.49
N ALA A 263 -14.28 -0.82 -12.80
CA ALA A 263 -14.79 0.53 -12.64
C ALA A 263 -13.98 1.31 -11.58
N PRO A 264 -14.09 2.66 -11.53
CA PRO A 264 -13.44 3.46 -10.50
C PRO A 264 -13.71 2.94 -9.08
N MET A 265 -12.66 2.88 -8.26
CA MET A 265 -12.64 2.29 -6.90
C MET A 265 -13.05 0.81 -6.78
N GLU A 266 -13.21 0.08 -7.89
CA GLU A 266 -13.56 -1.34 -7.82
C GLU A 266 -12.34 -2.21 -7.48
N ILE A 267 -12.52 -3.14 -6.54
CA ILE A 267 -11.57 -4.22 -6.27
C ILE A 267 -12.26 -5.54 -6.60
N ARG A 268 -11.67 -6.31 -7.51
CA ARG A 268 -12.19 -7.62 -7.92
C ARG A 268 -11.22 -8.72 -7.51
N THR A 269 -11.78 -9.80 -6.97
CA THR A 269 -11.04 -10.96 -6.48
C THR A 269 -11.38 -12.18 -7.33
N PHE A 270 -10.37 -12.91 -7.75
CA PHE A 270 -10.52 -14.09 -8.61
C PHE A 270 -9.74 -15.27 -8.07
N PHE A 271 -10.29 -16.46 -8.29
CA PHE A 271 -9.52 -17.69 -8.34
C PHE A 271 -9.25 -18.06 -9.79
N ILE A 272 -7.96 -18.30 -10.08
CA ILE A 272 -7.49 -18.76 -11.37
C ILE A 272 -6.97 -20.18 -11.22
N GLU A 273 -7.49 -21.07 -12.06
CA GLU A 273 -7.01 -22.44 -12.19
C GLU A 273 -6.26 -22.56 -13.51
N PHE A 274 -4.99 -22.95 -13.46
CA PHE A 274 -4.24 -23.29 -14.67
C PHE A 274 -4.44 -24.75 -15.05
N ALA A 275 -4.33 -25.05 -16.35
CA ALA A 275 -4.18 -26.42 -16.79
C ALA A 275 -2.83 -26.95 -16.29
N SER A 276 -2.82 -28.15 -15.71
CA SER A 276 -1.59 -28.85 -15.38
C SER A 276 -0.74 -29.01 -16.65
N LEU A 277 0.53 -28.62 -16.60
CA LEU A 277 1.50 -29.06 -17.59
C LEU A 277 1.50 -30.58 -17.56
N GLN A 278 1.26 -31.24 -18.69
CA GLN A 278 1.51 -32.68 -18.80
C GLN A 278 3.00 -32.87 -18.54
N THR A 279 3.35 -33.31 -17.33
CA THR A 279 4.65 -33.92 -17.07
C THR A 279 4.66 -35.21 -17.86
N VAL A 280 5.44 -35.25 -18.94
CA VAL A 280 5.79 -36.50 -19.63
C VAL A 280 6.33 -37.45 -18.56
N PRO A 281 5.79 -38.68 -18.40
CA PRO A 281 6.35 -39.63 -17.45
C PRO A 281 7.79 -39.94 -17.84
N GLU A 282 8.73 -39.83 -16.90
CA GLU A 282 10.07 -40.40 -17.06
C GLU A 282 9.92 -41.89 -17.40
N ALA A 283 10.46 -42.29 -18.55
CA ALA A 283 10.48 -43.68 -18.95
C ALA A 283 11.24 -44.50 -17.89
N GLU A 284 10.54 -45.47 -17.28
CA GLU A 284 11.15 -46.52 -16.49
C GLU A 284 12.21 -47.24 -17.35
N ASN A 285 13.49 -47.03 -17.02
CA ASN A 285 14.55 -47.91 -17.47
C ASN A 285 14.37 -49.26 -16.78
N GLN A 286 13.67 -50.18 -17.45
CA GLN A 286 13.71 -51.60 -17.14
C GLN A 286 15.12 -52.10 -17.42
N ALA A 287 15.85 -52.41 -16.35
CA ALA A 287 17.10 -53.16 -16.41
C ALA A 287 16.81 -54.54 -17.00
N ALA A 288 17.40 -54.82 -18.16
CA ALA A 288 17.49 -56.15 -18.71
C ALA A 288 18.40 -57.02 -17.84
N THR A 289 17.95 -58.26 -17.67
CA THR A 289 18.63 -59.47 -17.18
C THR A 289 20.12 -59.57 -17.47
#